data_AF-A0ABD2P6T2-F1
#
_entry.id   AF-A0ABD2P6T2-F1
#
_cell.length_a   1.000
_cell.length_b   1.000
_cell.length_c   1.000
_cell.angle_alpha   90.00
_cell.angle_beta   90.00
_cell.angle_gamma   90.00
#
_symmetry.space_group_name_H-M   'P 1'
#
loop_
_entity.id
_entity.type
_entity.pdbx_description
1 polymer ?
#
loop_
_entity_poly.entity_id
_entity_poly.type
_entity_poly.pdbx_seq_one_letter_code
_entity_poly.pdbx_strand_id
1 'polypeptide(L)'
;MARLGWGSANIALSRGEPLKSHIDVTLSSNTLLRKIRNWQIEHKNPFTDHGHISFDLEQRGQQDRKLILPKNFNTQKFRLLLEHASTEEIRGAYTKVLEALKEATSEEPHKTQPYWWTNEISQYRQQYVELRRKYTRDMTNNKGMIGQTSDQMKEARKKWKRRSTLQKRNVERTSPR
;
A
#
# COMPACT_ATOMS: atom_id res chain seq x y z
N MET A 1 -5.54 62.42 -13.41
CA MET A 1 -5.26 61.46 -12.31
C MET A 1 -6.36 60.42 -12.28
N ALA A 2 -6.12 59.21 -12.78
CA ALA A 2 -7.08 58.12 -12.76
C ALA A 2 -6.59 57.01 -11.83
N ARG A 3 -7.34 56.72 -10.76
CA ARG A 3 -7.10 55.57 -9.88
C ARG A 3 -7.71 54.33 -10.52
N LEU A 4 -6.86 53.40 -10.96
CA LEU A 4 -7.26 52.05 -11.31
C LEU A 4 -7.49 51.26 -10.01
N GLY A 5 -8.76 51.02 -9.67
CA GLY A 5 -9.14 50.13 -8.59
C GLY A 5 -8.94 48.68 -9.01
N TRP A 6 -8.02 47.99 -8.34
CA TRP A 6 -7.86 46.55 -8.47
C TRP A 6 -8.99 45.88 -7.69
N GLY A 7 -10.06 45.50 -8.41
CA GLY A 7 -11.08 44.62 -7.87
C GLY A 7 -10.47 43.23 -7.67
N SER A 8 -10.25 42.86 -6.42
CA SER A 8 -9.91 41.49 -6.03
C SER A 8 -11.07 40.58 -6.40
N ALA A 9 -10.99 39.96 -7.59
CA ALA A 9 -11.83 38.83 -7.92
C ALA A 9 -11.44 37.68 -6.99
N ASN A 10 -12.22 37.48 -5.92
CA ASN A 10 -12.25 36.24 -5.17
C ASN A 10 -12.76 35.14 -6.12
N ILE A 11 -11.85 34.56 -6.91
CA ILE A 11 -12.11 33.31 -7.61
C ILE A 11 -12.15 32.25 -6.51
N ALA A 12 -13.34 32.02 -5.97
CA ALA A 12 -13.61 30.82 -5.18
C ALA A 12 -13.31 29.63 -6.11
N LEU A 13 -12.14 29.02 -5.92
CA LEU A 13 -11.84 27.70 -6.46
C LEU A 13 -12.77 26.71 -5.75
N SER A 14 -14.02 26.61 -6.19
CA SER A 14 -14.81 25.44 -5.91
C SER A 14 -14.06 24.28 -6.57
N ARG A 15 -13.53 23.36 -5.75
CA ARG A 15 -13.32 22.01 -6.25
C ARG A 15 -14.69 21.62 -6.82
N GLY A 16 -14.78 21.38 -8.13
CA GLY A 16 -15.97 20.75 -8.69
C GLY A 16 -16.31 19.52 -7.86
N GLU A 17 -17.60 19.17 -7.80
CA GLU A 17 -18.10 17.94 -7.18
C GLU A 17 -17.06 16.82 -7.34
N PRO A 18 -16.50 16.27 -6.24
CA PRO A 18 -15.41 15.32 -6.33
C PRO A 18 -15.87 14.17 -7.22
N LEU A 19 -15.28 14.07 -8.42
CA LEU A 19 -15.64 13.06 -9.39
C LEU A 19 -15.37 11.70 -8.75
N LYS A 20 -16.45 11.01 -8.37
CA LYS A 20 -16.37 9.67 -7.81
C LYS A 20 -15.82 8.76 -8.90
N SER A 21 -14.55 8.37 -8.77
CA SER A 21 -13.86 7.52 -9.73
C SER A 21 -13.69 6.12 -9.14
N HIS A 22 -14.05 5.10 -9.91
CA HIS A 22 -13.86 3.69 -9.57
C HIS A 22 -12.60 3.20 -10.27
N ILE A 23 -11.44 3.56 -9.71
CA ILE A 23 -10.12 3.24 -10.29
C ILE A 23 -9.55 1.91 -9.78
N ASP A 24 -10.15 1.37 -8.72
CA ASP A 24 -9.76 0.10 -8.12
C ASP A 24 -10.61 -1.03 -8.71
N VAL A 25 -9.95 -2.06 -9.22
CA VAL A 25 -10.60 -3.18 -9.92
C VAL A 25 -10.21 -4.49 -9.24
N THR A 26 -11.20 -5.33 -8.93
CA THR A 26 -10.97 -6.72 -8.55
C THR A 26 -11.08 -7.60 -9.79
N LEU A 27 -10.00 -8.28 -10.15
CA LEU A 27 -9.98 -9.26 -11.23
C LEU A 27 -9.91 -10.66 -10.64
N SER A 28 -10.65 -11.60 -11.23
CA SER A 28 -10.63 -13.00 -10.82
C SER A 28 -10.78 -13.91 -12.04
N SER A 29 -10.31 -15.15 -11.92
CA SER A 29 -10.65 -16.17 -12.91
C SER A 29 -12.14 -16.52 -12.80
N ASN A 30 -12.76 -16.99 -13.89
CA ASN A 30 -14.17 -17.39 -13.89
C ASN A 30 -14.52 -18.40 -12.77
N THR A 31 -13.56 -19.25 -12.40
CA THR A 31 -13.70 -20.23 -11.32
C THR A 31 -13.74 -19.57 -9.94
N LEU A 32 -12.94 -18.52 -9.72
CA LEU A 32 -12.87 -17.81 -8.45
C LEU A 32 -14.03 -16.83 -8.29
N LEU A 33 -14.49 -16.21 -9.38
CA LEU A 33 -15.63 -15.30 -9.40
C LEU A 33 -16.88 -15.91 -8.76
N ARG A 34 -17.13 -17.20 -9.01
CA ARG A 34 -18.27 -17.94 -8.47
C ARG A 34 -18.23 -18.13 -6.95
N LYS A 35 -17.05 -17.94 -6.34
CA LYS A 35 -16.79 -18.12 -4.90
C LYS A 35 -16.75 -16.78 -4.15
N ILE A 36 -16.71 -15.65 -4.87
CA ILE A 36 -16.73 -14.33 -4.24
C ILE A 36 -18.15 -14.04 -3.75
N ARG A 37 -18.28 -13.64 -2.49
CA ARG A 37 -19.53 -13.21 -1.82
C ARG A 37 -19.29 -11.85 -1.18
N ASN A 38 -20.38 -11.12 -0.92
CA ASN A 38 -20.33 -9.88 -0.14
C ASN A 38 -19.30 -8.86 -0.62
N TRP A 39 -19.13 -8.73 -1.95
CA TRP A 39 -18.24 -7.72 -2.52
C TRP A 39 -18.79 -6.32 -2.25
N GLN A 40 -18.00 -5.48 -1.60
CA GLN A 40 -18.40 -4.14 -1.20
C GLN A 40 -17.21 -3.19 -1.10
N ILE A 41 -17.50 -1.89 -1.05
CA ILE A 41 -16.52 -0.83 -0.87
C ILE A 41 -16.77 -0.17 0.49
N GLU A 42 -15.80 -0.28 1.40
CA GLU A 42 -15.82 0.33 2.71
C GLU A 42 -15.07 1.67 2.72
N HIS A 43 -15.80 2.75 2.95
CA HIS A 43 -15.25 4.12 3.00
C HIS A 43 -14.79 4.54 4.41
N LYS A 44 -14.67 3.60 5.35
CA LYS A 44 -14.41 3.88 6.78
C LYS A 44 -12.96 4.26 7.11
N ASN A 45 -12.05 4.33 6.13
CA ASN A 45 -10.64 4.57 6.39
C ASN A 45 -10.26 6.06 6.23
N PRO A 46 -9.98 6.80 7.32
CA PRO A 46 -9.59 8.22 7.24
C PRO A 46 -8.16 8.43 6.70
N PHE A 47 -7.39 7.37 6.47
CA PHE A 47 -5.98 7.44 6.06
C PHE A 47 -5.78 7.32 4.54
N THR A 48 -6.84 7.04 3.77
CA THR A 48 -6.83 6.91 2.31
C THR A 48 -8.13 7.47 1.72
N ASP A 49 -8.00 8.20 0.62
CA ASP A 49 -9.09 8.72 -0.22
C ASP A 49 -9.78 7.62 -1.07
N HIS A 50 -9.18 6.42 -1.13
CA HIS A 50 -9.76 5.24 -1.76
C HIS A 50 -10.66 4.48 -0.77
N GLY A 51 -11.80 3.99 -1.29
CA GLY A 51 -12.62 3.01 -0.58
C GLY A 51 -11.96 1.63 -0.57
N HIS A 52 -12.01 0.94 0.56
CA HIS A 52 -11.44 -0.40 0.71
C HIS A 52 -12.40 -1.43 0.09
N ILE A 53 -11.97 -2.15 -0.94
CA ILE A 53 -12.75 -3.27 -1.47
C ILE A 53 -12.63 -4.49 -0.54
N SER A 54 -13.75 -4.94 0.03
CA SER A 54 -13.83 -6.17 0.84
C SER A 54 -14.78 -7.18 0.18
N PHE A 55 -14.49 -8.47 0.35
CA PHE A 55 -15.33 -9.57 -0.11
C PHE A 55 -14.98 -10.86 0.64
N ASP A 56 -15.96 -11.75 0.76
CA ASP A 56 -15.80 -13.08 1.31
C ASP A 56 -15.47 -14.08 0.20
N LEU A 57 -14.65 -15.09 0.51
CA LEU A 57 -14.38 -16.21 -0.38
C LEU A 57 -15.00 -17.47 0.18
N GLU A 58 -15.93 -18.06 -0.55
CA GLU A 58 -16.53 -19.34 -0.23
C GLU A 58 -15.48 -20.45 -0.38
N GLN A 59 -14.90 -20.86 0.75
CA GLN A 59 -13.96 -21.96 0.84
C GLN A 59 -14.74 -23.29 0.77
N ARG A 60 -14.74 -23.95 -0.39
CA ARG A 60 -14.98 -25.39 -0.41
C ARG A 60 -13.83 -26.06 0.33
N GLY A 61 -14.17 -27.02 1.20
CA GLY A 61 -13.23 -27.78 2.04
C GLY A 61 -11.97 -28.13 1.27
N GLN A 62 -10.81 -28.00 1.97
CA GLN A 62 -9.45 -28.14 1.45
C GLN A 62 -9.38 -29.08 0.24
N GLN A 63 -9.48 -28.51 -0.96
CA GLN A 63 -8.99 -29.21 -2.14
C GLN A 63 -7.49 -29.02 -2.10
N ASP A 64 -6.77 -30.14 -1.96
CA ASP A 64 -5.32 -30.20 -2.00
C ASP A 64 -4.82 -29.39 -3.19
N ARG A 65 -4.32 -28.19 -2.91
CA ARG A 65 -3.66 -27.36 -3.91
C ARG A 65 -2.44 -28.16 -4.34
N LYS A 66 -2.33 -28.49 -5.63
CA LYS A 66 -1.08 -29.01 -6.19
C LYS A 66 0.04 -28.04 -5.82
N LEU A 67 0.95 -28.49 -4.95
CA LEU A 67 2.12 -27.74 -4.56
C LEU A 67 2.89 -27.36 -5.83
N ILE A 68 3.02 -26.06 -6.09
CA ILE A 68 3.88 -25.57 -7.16
C ILE A 68 5.30 -25.70 -6.62
N LEU A 69 5.97 -26.78 -7.03
CA LEU A 69 7.34 -27.02 -6.64
C LEU A 69 8.28 -26.10 -7.44
N PRO A 70 9.38 -25.62 -6.84
CA PRO A 70 10.43 -24.90 -7.56
C PRO A 70 10.87 -25.66 -8.81
N LYS A 71 11.25 -24.96 -9.89
CA LYS A 71 11.67 -25.56 -11.18
C LYS A 71 12.75 -26.65 -11.04
N ASN A 72 13.56 -26.60 -9.98
CA ASN A 72 14.67 -27.51 -9.72
C ASN A 72 14.41 -28.47 -8.55
N PHE A 73 13.16 -28.60 -8.11
CA PHE A 73 12.82 -29.50 -7.01
C PHE A 73 12.89 -30.95 -7.49
N ASN A 74 13.87 -31.70 -7.01
CA ASN A 74 14.04 -33.10 -7.34
C ASN A 74 13.05 -33.96 -6.52
N THR A 75 11.89 -34.22 -7.13
CA THR A 75 10.82 -35.04 -6.55
C THR A 75 11.23 -36.47 -6.23
N GLN A 76 12.12 -37.07 -7.02
CA GLN A 76 12.62 -38.43 -6.76
C GLN A 76 13.50 -38.47 -5.51
N LYS A 77 14.44 -37.53 -5.37
CA LYS A 77 15.29 -37.42 -4.19
C LYS A 77 14.48 -37.16 -2.93
N PHE A 78 13.45 -36.30 -3.03
CA PHE A 78 12.54 -36.03 -1.92
C PHE A 78 11.73 -37.27 -1.51
N ARG A 79 11.26 -38.05 -2.49
CA ARG A 79 10.52 -39.29 -2.23
C ARG A 79 11.38 -40.35 -1.54
N LEU A 80 12.61 -40.55 -2.01
CA LEU A 80 13.57 -41.46 -1.37
C LEU A 80 13.89 -41.03 0.06
N LEU A 81 14.02 -39.73 0.32
CA LEU A 81 14.22 -39.20 1.67
C LEU A 81 13.00 -39.48 2.57
N LEU A 82 11.78 -39.39 2.04
CA LEU A 82 10.56 -39.72 2.79
C LEU A 82 10.43 -41.22 3.08
N GLU A 83 10.83 -42.08 2.14
CA GLU A 83 10.76 -43.54 2.30
C GLU A 83 11.73 -44.08 3.37
N HIS A 84 12.84 -43.37 3.61
CA HIS A 84 13.85 -43.75 4.61
C HIS A 84 13.77 -42.94 5.91
N ALA A 85 12.89 -41.92 5.98
CA ALA A 85 12.72 -41.11 7.17
C ALA A 85 11.80 -41.82 8.17
N SER A 86 12.21 -41.85 9.43
CA SER A 86 11.34 -42.22 10.53
C SER A 86 10.20 -41.22 10.70
N THR A 87 9.09 -41.67 11.27
CA THR A 87 7.93 -40.82 11.57
C THR A 87 8.31 -39.63 12.45
N GLU A 88 9.23 -39.83 13.40
CA GLU A 88 9.78 -38.80 14.28
C GLU A 88 10.59 -37.73 13.53
N GLU A 89 11.37 -38.11 12.51
CA GLU A 89 12.15 -37.16 11.70
C GLU A 89 11.24 -36.29 10.83
N ILE A 90 10.21 -36.88 10.22
CA ILE A 90 9.21 -36.15 9.44
C ILE A 90 8.45 -35.17 10.33
N ARG A 91 8.03 -35.62 11.51
CA ARG A 91 7.33 -34.77 12.50
C ARG A 91 8.22 -33.61 12.95
N GLY A 92 9.49 -33.87 13.25
CA GLY A 92 10.46 -32.83 13.62
C GLY A 92 10.68 -31.79 12.53
N ALA A 93 10.79 -32.22 11.27
CA ALA A 93 10.92 -31.31 10.13
C ALA A 93 9.66 -30.46 9.92
N TYR A 94 8.48 -31.06 10.05
CA TYR A 94 7.20 -30.35 9.92
C TYR A 94 7.01 -29.28 11.00
N THR A 95 7.34 -29.59 12.26
CA THR A 95 7.27 -28.61 13.37
C THR A 95 8.18 -27.41 13.11
N LYS A 96 9.42 -27.63 12.65
CA LYS A 96 10.37 -26.54 12.33
C LYS A 96 9.84 -25.63 11.22
N VAL A 97 9.19 -26.19 10.20
CA VAL A 97 8.56 -25.42 9.11
C VAL A 97 7.41 -24.58 9.66
N LEU A 98 6.56 -25.15 10.52
CA LEU A 98 5.45 -24.41 11.13
C LEU A 98 5.94 -23.27 12.03
N GLU A 99 7.00 -23.49 12.82
CA GLU A 99 7.61 -22.45 13.65
C GLU A 99 8.18 -21.31 12.79
N ALA A 100 8.94 -21.64 11.74
CA ALA A 100 9.49 -20.64 10.82
C ALA A 100 8.39 -19.85 10.10
N LEU A 101 7.31 -20.51 9.71
CA LEU A 101 6.15 -19.83 9.11
C LEU A 101 5.48 -18.90 10.12
N LYS A 102 5.26 -19.35 11.35
CA LYS A 102 4.65 -18.54 12.41
C LYS A 102 5.50 -17.31 12.75
N GLU A 103 6.82 -17.44 12.72
CA GLU A 103 7.74 -16.31 12.89
C GLU A 103 7.64 -15.33 11.71
N ALA A 104 7.64 -15.84 10.48
CA ALA A 104 7.55 -15.03 9.27
C ALA A 104 6.18 -14.36 9.06
N THR A 105 5.10 -14.98 9.55
CA THR A 105 3.73 -14.45 9.50
C THR A 105 3.30 -13.82 10.81
N SER A 106 4.18 -13.73 11.81
CA SER A 106 3.88 -12.96 13.01
C SER A 106 3.57 -11.54 12.54
N GLU A 107 2.37 -11.06 12.88
CA GLU A 107 1.95 -9.71 12.55
C GLU A 107 2.97 -8.77 13.20
N GLU A 108 3.92 -8.27 12.42
CA GLU A 108 4.77 -7.19 12.89
C GLU A 108 3.81 -6.11 13.39
N PRO A 109 3.91 -5.69 14.66
CA PRO A 109 3.02 -4.69 15.19
C PRO A 109 3.05 -3.50 14.24
N HIS A 110 1.87 -3.11 13.74
CA HIS A 110 1.74 -2.01 12.79
C HIS A 110 2.64 -0.87 13.25
N LYS A 111 3.62 -0.49 12.41
CA LYS A 111 4.61 0.54 12.77
C LYS A 111 3.88 1.75 13.29
N THR A 112 3.94 1.94 14.60
CA THR A 112 3.31 3.08 15.28
C THR A 112 3.92 4.34 14.69
N GLN A 113 3.07 5.35 14.47
CA GLN A 113 3.55 6.61 13.92
C GLN A 113 4.64 7.16 14.86
N PRO A 114 5.78 7.63 14.33
CA PRO A 114 6.81 8.23 15.16
C PRO A 114 6.21 9.38 15.99
N TYR A 115 6.68 9.57 17.21
CA TYR A 115 6.17 10.61 18.12
C TYR A 115 6.21 12.04 17.55
N TRP A 116 7.05 12.30 16.56
CA TRP A 116 7.17 13.59 15.84
C TRP A 116 6.33 13.66 14.56
N TRP A 117 5.55 12.62 14.24
CA TRP A 117 4.71 12.55 13.05
C TRP A 117 3.37 13.22 13.30
N THR A 118 3.03 14.23 12.50
CA THR A 118 1.80 15.01 12.65
C THR A 118 0.86 14.84 11.45
N ASN A 119 -0.43 15.17 11.63
CA ASN A 119 -1.42 15.18 10.54
C ASN A 119 -0.96 16.04 9.35
N GLU A 120 -0.31 17.17 9.62
CA GLU A 120 0.23 18.05 8.59
C GLU A 120 1.36 17.39 7.78
N ILE A 121 2.28 16.66 8.44
CA ILE A 121 3.32 15.88 7.75
C ILE A 121 2.70 14.77 6.91
N SER A 122 1.62 14.16 7.41
CA SER A 122 0.85 13.15 6.67
C SER A 122 0.27 13.72 5.38
N GLN A 123 -0.36 14.90 5.44
CA GLN A 123 -0.92 15.59 4.28
C GLN A 123 0.16 15.93 3.24
N TYR A 124 1.31 16.47 3.66
CA TYR A 124 2.42 16.73 2.72
C TYR A 124 2.96 15.45 2.09
N ARG A 125 3.00 14.34 2.83
CA ARG A 125 3.42 13.04 2.29
C ARG A 125 2.41 12.49 1.30
N GLN A 126 1.11 12.59 1.59
CA GLN A 126 0.05 12.16 0.66
C GLN A 126 0.16 12.90 -0.67
N GLN A 127 0.27 14.23 -0.64
CA GLN A 127 0.49 15.07 -1.83
C GLN A 127 1.72 14.64 -2.63
N TYR A 128 2.84 14.37 -1.97
CA TYR A 128 4.05 13.86 -2.65
C TYR A 128 3.83 12.48 -3.28
N VAL A 129 3.17 11.55 -2.58
CA VAL A 129 2.92 10.19 -3.08
C VAL A 129 2.00 10.21 -4.29
N GLU A 130 0.94 11.02 -4.27
CA GLU A 130 0.03 11.24 -5.40
C GLU A 130 0.81 11.73 -6.64
N LEU A 131 1.61 12.78 -6.49
CA LEU A 131 2.41 13.35 -7.58
C LEU A 131 3.47 12.37 -8.08
N ARG A 132 4.10 11.58 -7.19
CA ARG A 132 5.04 10.53 -7.58
C ARG A 132 4.35 9.44 -8.39
N ARG A 133 3.17 8.98 -7.96
CA ARG A 133 2.38 7.97 -8.69
C ARG A 133 1.99 8.48 -10.07
N LYS A 134 1.54 9.75 -10.15
CA LYS A 134 1.22 10.42 -11.42
C LYS A 134 2.44 10.45 -12.35
N TYR A 135 3.58 10.95 -11.85
CA TYR A 135 4.84 10.97 -12.59
C TYR A 135 5.25 9.59 -13.12
N THR A 136 5.16 8.54 -12.28
CA THR A 136 5.51 7.17 -12.71
C THR A 136 4.57 6.67 -13.81
N ARG A 137 3.26 6.97 -13.73
CA ARG A 137 2.29 6.59 -14.77
C ARG A 137 2.53 7.35 -16.08
N ASP A 138 2.80 8.66 -16.00
CA ASP A 138 3.10 9.49 -17.16
C ASP A 138 4.40 9.04 -17.87
N MET A 139 5.39 8.60 -17.10
CA MET A 139 6.62 7.98 -17.62
C MET A 139 6.36 6.74 -18.50
N THR A 140 5.35 5.94 -18.14
CA THR A 140 4.99 4.72 -18.88
C THR A 140 4.07 5.01 -20.07
N ASN A 141 3.10 5.91 -19.89
CA ASN A 141 1.98 6.05 -20.83
C ASN A 141 1.95 7.37 -21.63
N ASN A 142 2.62 8.44 -21.18
CA ASN A 142 2.42 9.77 -21.76
C ASN A 142 3.63 10.71 -21.58
N LYS A 143 4.64 10.57 -22.46
CA LYS A 143 5.93 11.27 -22.34
C LYS A 143 5.86 12.80 -22.39
N GLY A 144 4.78 13.38 -22.93
CA GLY A 144 4.63 14.83 -23.12
C GLY A 144 4.36 15.64 -21.84
N MET A 145 3.78 15.04 -20.78
CA MET A 145 3.43 15.76 -19.54
C MET A 145 4.44 15.57 -18.39
N ILE A 146 5.53 14.82 -18.64
CA ILE A 146 6.53 14.44 -17.61
C ILE A 146 7.18 15.66 -16.94
N GLY A 147 7.42 16.75 -17.69
CA GLY A 147 8.09 17.94 -17.15
C GLY A 147 7.33 18.59 -16.00
N GLN A 148 6.04 18.89 -16.22
CA GLN A 148 5.20 19.55 -15.21
C GLN A 148 4.94 18.66 -13.99
N THR A 149 4.72 17.36 -14.17
CA THR A 149 4.51 16.43 -13.05
C THR A 149 5.80 16.14 -12.28
N SER A 150 6.96 16.19 -12.93
CA SER A 150 8.27 16.07 -12.28
C SER A 150 8.52 17.25 -11.32
N ASP A 151 8.26 18.48 -11.75
CA ASP A 151 8.55 19.66 -10.94
C ASP A 151 7.59 19.79 -9.76
N GLN A 152 6.30 19.52 -9.97
CA GLN A 152 5.32 19.42 -8.89
C GLN A 152 5.72 18.35 -7.85
N MET A 153 6.14 17.17 -8.30
CA MET A 153 6.61 16.10 -7.41
C MET A 153 7.85 16.53 -6.61
N LYS A 154 8.82 17.20 -7.25
CA LYS A 154 10.03 17.70 -6.57
C LYS A 154 9.69 18.74 -5.50
N GLU A 155 8.79 19.68 -5.79
CA GLU A 155 8.34 20.68 -4.84
C GLU A 155 7.62 20.05 -3.64
N ALA A 156 6.68 19.13 -3.89
CA ALA A 156 5.97 18.42 -2.83
C ALA A 156 6.94 17.62 -1.95
N ARG A 157 7.95 16.96 -2.55
CA ARG A 157 9.02 16.27 -1.80
C ARG A 157 9.79 17.24 -0.91
N LYS A 158 10.15 18.43 -1.43
CA LYS A 158 10.88 19.47 -0.68
C LYS A 158 10.06 19.98 0.50
N LYS A 159 8.77 20.27 0.29
CA LYS A 159 7.83 20.69 1.34
C LYS A 159 7.71 19.64 2.45
N TRP A 160 7.44 18.39 2.09
CA TRP A 160 7.36 17.27 3.04
C TRP A 160 8.65 17.10 3.85
N LYS A 161 9.81 17.06 3.19
CA LYS A 161 11.09 16.89 3.87
C LYS A 161 11.42 18.05 4.81
N ARG A 162 11.19 19.30 4.37
CA ARG A 162 11.42 20.49 5.20
C ARG A 162 10.55 20.46 6.46
N ARG A 163 9.26 20.16 6.33
CA ARG A 163 8.35 20.11 7.48
C ARG A 163 8.69 18.97 8.43
N SER A 164 8.99 17.78 7.89
CA SER A 164 9.40 16.62 8.69
C SER A 164 10.67 16.89 9.51
N THR A 165 11.71 17.49 8.90
CA THR A 165 12.94 17.84 9.61
C THR A 165 12.71 18.93 10.65
N LEU A 166 11.90 19.94 10.34
CA LEU A 166 11.57 21.00 11.29
C LEU A 166 10.83 20.45 12.51
N GLN A 167 9.84 19.58 12.29
CA GLN A 167 9.07 18.98 13.37
C GLN A 167 9.92 18.09 14.27
N LYS A 168 10.79 17.25 13.69
CA LYS A 168 11.76 16.46 14.45
C LYS A 168 12.59 17.34 15.39
N ARG A 169 13.18 18.40 14.84
CA ARG A 169 14.01 19.36 15.61
C ARG A 169 13.21 20.09 16.68
N ASN A 170 11.95 20.44 16.41
CA ASN A 170 11.11 21.10 17.39
C ASN A 170 10.82 20.18 18.57
N VAL A 171 10.45 18.92 18.31
CA VAL A 171 10.17 17.97 19.41
C VAL A 171 11.43 17.65 20.21
N GLU A 172 12.59 17.53 19.56
CA GLU A 172 13.89 17.36 20.23
C GLU A 172 14.26 18.56 21.12
N ARG A 173 13.76 19.76 20.82
CA ARG A 173 13.98 20.98 21.64
C ARG A 173 12.98 21.13 22.78
N THR A 174 11.74 20.67 22.59
CA THR A 174 10.64 20.86 23.57
C THR A 174 10.47 19.69 24.53
N SER A 175 11.12 18.55 24.28
CA SER A 175 11.28 17.48 25.27
C SER A 175 12.74 17.45 25.74
N PRO A 176 13.09 18.20 26.79
CA PRO A 176 14.35 17.97 27.48
C PRO A 176 14.31 16.56 28.07
N ARG A 177 15.39 15.80 27.90
CA ARG A 177 15.66 14.62 28.70
C ARG A 177 15.91 15.01 30.15
#